data_AF-A0A7K0QA51-F1
#
_entry.id   AF-A0A7K0QA51-F1
#
_cell.length_a   1.000
_cell.length_b   1.000
_cell.length_c   1.000
_cell.angle_alpha   90.00
_cell.angle_beta   90.00
_cell.angle_gamma   90.00
#
_symmetry.space_group_name_H-M   'P 1'
#
loop_
_entity.id
_entity.type
_entity.pdbx_description
1 polymer ?
#
loop_
_entity_poly.entity_id
_entity_poly.type
_entity_poly.pdbx_seq_one_letter_code
_entity_poly.pdbx_strand_id
1 'polypeptide(L)'
;EGLLESAAMRPQTTIYGEDAYPTFEEKVASLIHSLARNHALIDGNKRIAWSAGRIFCLMNGRDLNMTIDDAEKMILDIAKGVIDVADIAVLLKRSIK
;
A
#
# COMPACT_ATOMS: atom_id res chain seq x y z
N GLU A 1 11.31 12.20 -13.14
CA GLU A 1 10.32 12.70 -12.17
C GLU A 1 8.98 12.05 -12.49
N GLY A 2 8.18 11.63 -11.50
CA GLY A 2 6.86 10.99 -11.75
C GLY A 2 6.63 9.61 -11.13
N LEU A 3 7.67 8.92 -10.62
CA LEU A 3 7.50 7.60 -9.98
C LEU A 3 6.66 7.66 -8.71
N LEU A 4 6.74 8.75 -7.95
CA LEU A 4 5.93 8.95 -6.75
C LEU A 4 4.45 9.18 -7.11
N GLU A 5 4.19 10.02 -8.11
CA GLU A 5 2.84 10.31 -8.60
C GLU A 5 2.19 9.05 -9.17
N SER A 6 2.90 8.30 -10.01
CA SER A 6 2.44 7.02 -10.54
C SER A 6 2.10 6.03 -9.41
N ALA A 7 2.91 5.98 -8.34
CA ALA A 7 2.64 5.13 -7.20
C ALA A 7 1.40 5.57 -6.41
N ALA A 8 1.19 6.88 -6.25
CA ALA A 8 0.03 7.45 -5.57
C ALA A 8 -1.28 7.27 -6.36
N MET A 9 -1.20 7.28 -7.70
CA MET A 9 -2.36 7.11 -8.58
C MET A 9 -2.78 5.65 -8.75
N ARG A 10 -1.91 4.69 -8.40
CA ARG A 10 -2.17 3.26 -8.61
C ARG A 10 -3.51 2.76 -8.04
N PRO A 11 -3.99 3.17 -6.85
CA PRO A 11 -5.29 2.74 -6.32
C PRO A 11 -6.51 3.16 -7.17
N GLN A 12 -6.33 4.06 -8.14
CA GLN A 12 -7.37 4.55 -9.05
C GLN A 12 -7.28 3.88 -10.43
N THR A 13 -6.42 2.87 -10.61
CA THR A 13 -6.24 2.18 -11.88
C THR A 13 -7.51 1.45 -12.28
N THR A 14 -7.88 1.56 -13.56
CA THR A 14 -8.97 0.79 -14.16
C THR A 14 -8.46 -0.13 -15.26
N ILE A 15 -9.05 -1.32 -15.38
CA ILE A 15 -8.73 -2.33 -16.39
C ILE A 15 -10.05 -2.73 -17.05
N TYR A 16 -10.12 -2.56 -18.38
CA TYR A 16 -11.35 -2.81 -19.16
C TYR A 16 -12.59 -2.06 -18.64
N GLY A 17 -12.40 -0.87 -18.06
CA GLY A 17 -13.48 -0.04 -17.52
C GLY A 17 -13.88 -0.38 -16.07
N GLU A 18 -13.35 -1.46 -15.50
CA GLU A 18 -13.59 -1.86 -14.12
C GLU A 18 -12.43 -1.44 -13.22
N ASP A 19 -12.71 -1.28 -11.92
CA ASP A 19 -11.69 -0.98 -10.92
C ASP A 19 -10.69 -2.14 -10.81
N ALA A 20 -9.39 -1.84 -10.97
CA ALA A 20 -8.34 -2.85 -10.85
C ALA A 20 -8.15 -3.36 -9.41
N TYR A 21 -8.65 -2.60 -8.43
CA TYR A 21 -8.58 -2.90 -7.00
C TYR A 21 -9.97 -2.74 -6.37
N PRO A 22 -10.88 -3.74 -6.56
CA PRO A 22 -12.29 -3.59 -6.21
C PRO A 22 -12.57 -3.35 -4.72
N THR A 23 -11.74 -3.89 -3.82
CA THR A 23 -11.90 -3.72 -2.37
C THR A 23 -11.07 -2.58 -1.82
N PHE A 24 -11.50 -2.04 -0.67
CA PHE A 24 -10.75 -0.98 0.02
C PHE A 24 -9.34 -1.44 0.40
N GLU A 25 -9.22 -2.70 0.85
CA GLU A 25 -7.95 -3.30 1.23
C GLU A 25 -7.02 -3.48 0.03
N GLU A 26 -7.55 -3.84 -1.14
CA GLU A 26 -6.75 -3.89 -2.39
C GLU A 26 -6.26 -2.51 -2.82
N LYS A 27 -7.06 -1.46 -2.63
CA LYS A 27 -6.63 -0.08 -2.91
C LYS A 27 -5.48 0.33 -2.00
N VAL A 28 -5.61 0.10 -0.69
CA VAL A 28 -4.54 0.37 0.28
C VAL A 28 -3.29 -0.47 -0.04
N ALA A 29 -3.47 -1.76 -0.32
CA ALA A 29 -2.39 -2.67 -0.68
C ALA A 29 -1.64 -2.21 -1.93
N SER A 30 -2.36 -1.78 -2.97
CA SER A 30 -1.77 -1.30 -4.22
C SER A 30 -0.90 -0.06 -4.00
N LEU A 31 -1.33 0.86 -3.14
CA LEU A 31 -0.61 2.08 -2.76
C LEU A 31 0.68 1.73 -2.02
N ILE A 32 0.58 0.94 -0.94
CA ILE A 32 1.72 0.53 -0.12
C ILE A 32 2.73 -0.23 -0.98
N HIS A 33 2.27 -1.21 -1.77
CA HIS A 33 3.13 -1.97 -2.66
C HIS A 33 3.86 -1.07 -3.64
N SER A 34 3.15 -0.15 -4.29
CA SER A 34 3.75 0.74 -5.26
C SER A 34 4.81 1.64 -4.62
N LEU A 35 4.49 2.29 -3.50
CA LEU A 35 5.43 3.18 -2.82
C LEU A 35 6.66 2.43 -2.27
N ALA A 36 6.48 1.21 -1.78
CA ALA A 36 7.59 0.40 -1.28
C ALA A 36 8.50 -0.13 -2.39
N ARG A 37 7.98 -0.36 -3.60
CA ARG A 37 8.72 -0.98 -4.72
C ARG A 37 9.21 -0.01 -5.79
N ASN A 38 8.61 1.18 -5.94
CA ASN A 38 8.94 2.06 -7.07
C ASN A 38 10.26 2.83 -6.89
N HIS A 39 10.96 2.65 -5.76
CA HIS A 39 12.22 3.35 -5.43
C HIS A 39 12.18 4.86 -5.73
N ALA A 40 11.03 5.49 -5.49
CA ALA A 40 10.78 6.87 -5.91
C ALA A 40 11.61 7.91 -5.12
N LEU A 41 12.10 7.52 -3.94
CA LEU A 41 12.97 8.32 -3.09
C LEU A 41 14.38 7.71 -2.97
N ILE A 42 15.38 8.56 -2.72
CA ILE A 42 16.77 8.16 -2.42
C ILE A 42 16.81 7.26 -1.16
N ASP A 43 16.02 7.59 -0.13
CA ASP A 43 15.74 6.76 1.05
C ASP A 43 14.32 7.05 1.56
N GLY A 44 13.79 6.19 2.43
CA GLY A 44 12.52 6.42 3.14
C GLY A 44 11.30 5.80 2.48
N ASN A 45 11.45 5.11 1.34
CA ASN A 45 10.34 4.43 0.63
C ASN A 45 9.51 3.52 1.57
N LYS A 46 10.17 2.85 2.53
CA LYS A 46 9.50 2.02 3.55
C LYS A 46 8.59 2.83 4.48
N ARG A 47 9.12 3.97 4.99
CA ARG A 47 8.40 4.85 5.92
C ARG A 47 7.24 5.54 5.21
N ILE A 48 7.46 6.05 4.00
CA ILE A 48 6.40 6.72 3.25
C ILE A 48 5.31 5.73 2.80
N ALA A 49 5.66 4.51 2.41
CA ALA A 49 4.67 3.49 2.04
C ALA A 49 3.71 3.19 3.21
N TRP A 50 4.25 2.96 4.41
CA TRP A 50 3.44 2.75 5.61
C TRP A 50 2.58 3.98 5.94
N SER A 51 3.19 5.16 6.02
CA SER A 51 2.47 6.39 6.37
C SER A 51 1.37 6.73 5.36
N ALA A 52 1.63 6.57 4.06
CA ALA A 52 0.66 6.84 3.01
C ALA A 52 -0.51 5.85 3.07
N GLY A 53 -0.25 4.55 3.28
CA GLY A 53 -1.29 3.55 3.46
C GLY A 53 -2.18 3.86 4.67
N ARG A 54 -1.58 4.20 5.81
CA ARG A 54 -2.34 4.57 7.01
C ARG A 54 -3.13 5.87 6.84
N ILE A 55 -2.53 6.91 6.25
CA ILE A 55 -3.22 8.18 5.98
C ILE A 55 -4.38 7.96 5.01
N PHE A 56 -4.21 7.12 3.99
CA PHE A 56 -5.30 6.76 3.09
C PHE A 56 -6.45 6.10 3.83
N CYS A 57 -6.18 5.19 4.79
CA CYS A 57 -7.21 4.66 5.68
C CYS A 57 -7.91 5.77 6.48
N LEU A 58 -7.14 6.63 7.14
CA LEU A 58 -7.68 7.71 7.98
C LEU A 58 -8.56 8.68 7.19
N MET A 59 -8.16 9.04 5.97
CA MET A 59 -8.96 9.89 5.08
C MET A 59 -10.30 9.25 4.68
N ASN A 60 -10.41 7.93 4.77
CA ASN A 60 -11.63 7.17 4.48
C ASN A 60 -12.38 6.71 5.75
N GLY A 61 -12.09 7.33 6.91
CA GLY A 61 -12.77 7.04 8.17
C GLY A 61 -12.43 5.68 8.79
N ARG A 62 -11.32 5.08 8.37
CA ARG A 62 -10.79 3.80 8.88
C ARG A 62 -9.41 4.01 9.49
N ASP A 63 -8.88 3.06 10.26
CA ASP A 63 -7.47 3.08 10.65
C ASP A 63 -6.78 1.76 10.31
N LEU A 64 -5.52 1.85 9.89
CA LEU A 64 -4.65 0.70 9.71
C LEU A 64 -3.90 0.45 11.02
N ASN A 65 -4.37 -0.54 11.78
CA ASN A 65 -3.83 -0.87 13.09
C ASN A 65 -2.99 -2.15 13.02
N MET A 66 -1.68 -1.99 13.12
CA MET A 66 -0.71 -3.07 13.23
C MET A 66 0.33 -2.71 14.29
N THR A 67 0.95 -3.73 14.90
CA THR A 67 2.14 -3.50 15.71
C THR A 67 3.28 -2.98 14.83
N ILE A 68 4.27 -2.32 15.44
CA ILE A 68 5.45 -1.82 14.71
C ILE A 68 6.17 -2.99 14.03
N ASP A 69 6.33 -4.11 14.73
CA ASP A 69 7.03 -5.30 14.23
C ASP A 69 6.30 -5.92 13.03
N ASP A 70 4.96 -6.03 13.09
CA ASP A 70 4.16 -6.56 11.98
C ASP A 70 4.20 -5.64 10.77
N ALA A 71 4.09 -4.32 10.99
CA ALA A 71 4.16 -3.33 9.92
C ALA A 71 5.54 -3.32 9.26
N GLU A 72 6.61 -3.36 10.05
CA GLU A 72 7.99 -3.43 9.54
C GLU A 72 8.20 -4.71 8.74
N LYS A 73 7.80 -5.87 9.27
CA LYS A 73 7.91 -7.15 8.56
C LYS A 73 7.17 -7.10 7.23
N MET A 74 5.92 -6.64 7.23
CA MET A 74 5.12 -6.51 6.01
C MET A 74 5.84 -5.63 4.98
N ILE A 75 6.29 -4.43 5.35
CA ILE A 75 6.96 -3.51 4.44
C ILE A 75 8.28 -4.09 3.91
N LEU A 76 9.04 -4.82 4.73
CA LEU A 76 10.25 -5.52 4.30
C LEU A 76 9.96 -6.63 3.29
N ASP A 77 8.93 -7.43 3.53
CA ASP A 77 8.52 -8.51 2.63
C ASP A 77 8.04 -7.94 1.29
N ILE A 78 7.29 -6.83 1.31
CA ILE A 78 6.92 -6.09 0.09
C ILE A 78 8.16 -5.63 -0.64
N ALA A 79 9.08 -4.92 0.02
CA ALA A 79 10.26 -4.36 -0.62
C ALA A 79 11.14 -5.45 -1.27
N LYS A 80 11.24 -6.61 -0.62
CA LYS A 80 11.94 -7.80 -1.15
C LYS A 80 11.19 -8.51 -2.29
N GLY A 81 9.91 -8.19 -2.51
CA GLY A 81 9.05 -8.85 -3.50
C GLY A 81 8.60 -10.24 -3.06
N VAL A 82 8.52 -10.49 -1.76
CA VAL A 82 8.10 -11.76 -1.16
C VAL A 82 6.57 -11.91 -1.18
N ILE A 83 5.85 -10.79 -1.07
CA ILE A 83 4.39 -10.73 -1.08
C ILE A 83 3.91 -9.69 -2.09
N ASP A 84 2.78 -9.96 -2.74
CA ASP A 84 2.18 -9.10 -3.75
C ASP A 84 0.95 -8.33 -3.23
N VAL A 85 0.25 -7.62 -4.13
CA VAL A 85 -0.92 -6.81 -3.75
C VAL A 85 -2.05 -7.65 -3.14
N ALA A 86 -2.29 -8.86 -3.65
CA ALA A 86 -3.34 -9.73 -3.14
C ALA A 86 -3.00 -10.25 -1.75
N ASP A 87 -1.74 -10.64 -1.52
CA ASP A 87 -1.25 -11.06 -0.21
C ASP A 87 -1.39 -9.93 0.83
N ILE A 88 -0.96 -8.72 0.46
CA ILE A 88 -1.06 -7.55 1.33
C ILE A 88 -2.52 -7.27 1.66
N ALA A 89 -3.43 -7.30 0.68
CA ALA A 89 -4.86 -7.06 0.91
C ALA A 89 -5.45 -8.05 1.94
N VAL A 90 -5.03 -9.32 1.91
CA VAL A 90 -5.45 -10.33 2.91
C VAL A 90 -4.95 -9.98 4.31
N LEU A 91 -3.71 -9.50 4.45
CA LEU A 91 -3.18 -9.03 5.73
C LEU A 91 -3.98 -7.83 6.24
N LEU A 92 -4.24 -6.85 5.36
CA LEU A 92 -4.93 -5.61 5.71
C LEU A 92 -6.38 -5.83 6.12
N LYS A 93 -7.08 -6.85 5.59
CA LYS A 93 -8.46 -7.20 6.02
C LYS A 93 -8.59 -7.43 7.52
N ARG A 94 -7.52 -7.85 8.20
CA ARG A 94 -7.51 -8.11 9.65
C ARG A 94 -7.06 -6.90 10.47
N SER A 95 -6.43 -5.93 9.83
CA SER A 95 -5.75 -4.80 10.46
C SER A 95 -6.46 -3.47 10.26
N ILE A 96 -7.27 -3.36 9.20
CA ILE A 96 -8.09 -2.18 8.94
C ILE A 96 -9.38 -2.27 9.76
N LYS A 97 -9.64 -1.25 10.57
CA LYS A 97 -10.85 -1.10 11.37
C LYS A 97 -11.67 0.10 10.91
#